data_AF-A0A7U9RV47-F1
#
_entry.id   AF-A0A7U9RV47-F1
#
_cell.length_a   1.000
_cell.length_b   1.000
_cell.length_c   1.000
_cell.angle_alpha   90.00
_cell.angle_beta   90.00
_cell.angle_gamma   90.00
#
_symmetry.space_group_name_H-M   'P 1'
#
loop_
_entity.id
_entity.type
_entity.pdbx_description
1 polymer ?
#
loop_
_entity_poly.entity_id
_entity_poly.type
_entity_poly.pdbx_seq_one_letter_code
_entity_poly.pdbx_strand_id
1 'polypeptide(L)'
;MGVFWNVAVFKKQHNVDVWEIVKEFAAGENVFFILLEECELCDCEGGSILSFNEYCYADDKFAKVLSQKLEGPVMVCSIYDDSFWDYYLYKNGMELDKFSTVPDCFEPIAEEEWDQWRGNAALLAREFGCSAESLSKHLYFWKDEMGDAWEVVDFLEALGFKFPDFDDTTWEDSDDELENLNDSSRTIREVYPSNQVRFYNDYFHDDYENFQKYLENKSKAKNPIDLVADVKVDMEFVVWVRVCEDGIMQQFSTNELTSEQIVQMMNETLNGRYTYFAADFLFQGKGIYVKRLKKKVYSPYHSTLVLHQGLGNFACLFFAGDSLCCYELIGNFYTYYYVDIKELQMLSVGNVMLPETIVFQERTGIDRALHMLFSHLEYADKHLKKSSLWSAQNVFPGGRNNYNRWRRELGLLED
;
A
#
# COMPACT_ATOMS: atom_id res chain seq x y z
N MET A 1 -5.03 -4.39 -6.43
CA MET A 1 -4.85 -2.98 -6.06
C MET A 1 -5.99 -2.20 -6.63
N GLY A 2 -6.81 -1.62 -5.78
CA GLY A 2 -7.77 -0.59 -6.12
C GLY A 2 -7.15 0.80 -5.97
N VAL A 3 -7.92 1.80 -6.35
CA VAL A 3 -7.48 3.19 -6.45
C VAL A 3 -7.67 3.91 -5.13
N PHE A 4 -6.67 4.72 -4.72
CA PHE A 4 -6.82 5.71 -3.66
C PHE A 4 -6.89 7.09 -4.28
N TRP A 5 -8.07 7.69 -4.27
CA TRP A 5 -8.26 9.00 -4.89
C TRP A 5 -8.75 9.99 -3.85
N ASN A 6 -7.99 11.07 -3.65
CA ASN A 6 -8.28 12.10 -2.66
C ASN A 6 -8.43 13.46 -3.33
N VAL A 7 -9.50 14.18 -3.00
CA VAL A 7 -9.75 15.52 -3.53
C VAL A 7 -10.34 16.42 -2.45
N ALA A 8 -9.89 17.67 -2.40
CA ALA A 8 -10.54 18.72 -1.63
C ALA A 8 -11.28 19.68 -2.56
N VAL A 9 -12.51 20.02 -2.21
CA VAL A 9 -13.30 21.04 -2.90
C VAL A 9 -13.74 22.13 -1.95
N PHE A 10 -13.60 23.38 -2.40
CA PHE A 10 -13.90 24.57 -1.61
C PHE A 10 -14.22 25.75 -2.52
N LYS A 11 -14.88 26.78 -1.99
CA LYS A 11 -15.20 27.98 -2.77
C LYS A 11 -13.95 28.73 -3.20
N LYS A 12 -14.05 29.58 -4.22
CA LYS A 12 -12.92 30.40 -4.67
C LYS A 12 -12.37 31.23 -3.51
N GLN A 13 -11.05 31.19 -3.36
CA GLN A 13 -10.33 31.88 -2.31
C GLN A 13 -9.95 33.28 -2.80
N HIS A 14 -10.16 34.31 -1.97
CA HIS A 14 -9.90 35.70 -2.36
C HIS A 14 -8.69 36.30 -1.65
N ASN A 15 -8.48 35.95 -0.38
CA ASN A 15 -7.42 36.52 0.45
C ASN A 15 -6.35 35.52 0.85
N VAL A 16 -6.46 34.28 0.36
CA VAL A 16 -5.62 33.15 0.76
C VAL A 16 -4.99 32.52 -0.47
N ASP A 17 -3.69 32.30 -0.40
CA ASP A 17 -2.98 31.49 -1.40
C ASP A 17 -3.04 30.02 -0.99
N VAL A 18 -3.79 29.24 -1.77
CA VAL A 18 -3.95 27.80 -1.54
C VAL A 18 -2.61 27.09 -1.58
N TRP A 19 -1.71 27.44 -2.52
CA TRP A 19 -0.44 26.74 -2.69
C TRP A 19 0.51 26.95 -1.53
N GLU A 20 0.50 28.14 -0.91
CA GLU A 20 1.29 28.38 0.29
C GLU A 20 0.81 27.51 1.47
N ILE A 21 -0.49 27.25 1.57
CA ILE A 21 -1.04 26.31 2.58
C ILE A 21 -0.62 24.87 2.28
N VAL A 22 -0.73 24.42 1.02
CA VAL A 22 -0.32 23.05 0.66
C VAL A 22 1.17 22.85 0.91
N LYS A 23 2.02 23.84 0.59
CA LYS A 23 3.46 23.83 0.92
C LYS A 23 3.71 23.77 2.42
N GLU A 24 2.93 24.50 3.22
CA GLU A 24 3.02 24.45 4.69
C GLU A 24 2.74 23.04 5.20
N PHE A 25 1.70 22.37 4.68
CA PHE A 25 1.36 21.00 5.08
C PHE A 25 2.33 19.92 4.58
N ALA A 26 2.95 20.14 3.41
CA ALA A 26 3.98 19.26 2.87
C ALA A 26 5.37 19.46 3.53
N ALA A 27 5.56 20.53 4.28
CA ALA A 27 6.83 20.84 4.95
C ALA A 27 6.99 20.11 6.29
N GLY A 28 8.24 19.91 6.74
CA GLY A 28 8.55 19.31 8.03
C GLY A 28 8.30 17.80 8.05
N GLU A 29 7.55 17.31 9.05
CA GLU A 29 7.22 15.88 9.21
C GLU A 29 6.26 15.34 8.14
N ASN A 30 5.63 16.23 7.34
CA ASN A 30 4.66 15.89 6.29
C ASN A 30 3.69 14.79 6.73
N VAL A 31 2.99 15.03 7.84
CA VAL A 31 2.08 14.07 8.49
C VAL A 31 0.94 13.59 7.57
N PHE A 32 0.66 14.35 6.51
CA PHE A 32 -0.37 14.03 5.52
C PHE A 32 0.19 13.37 4.26
N PHE A 33 1.51 13.13 4.17
CA PHE A 33 2.16 12.52 3.01
C PHE A 33 1.86 13.22 1.68
N ILE A 34 1.80 14.55 1.69
CA ILE A 34 1.53 15.36 0.49
C ILE A 34 2.78 15.41 -0.38
N LEU A 35 2.64 15.06 -1.67
CA LEU A 35 3.65 15.26 -2.71
C LEU A 35 3.26 16.45 -3.57
N LEU A 36 4.01 17.55 -3.50
CA LEU A 36 3.63 18.82 -4.13
C LEU A 36 3.57 18.73 -5.65
N GLU A 37 4.48 17.98 -6.24
CA GLU A 37 4.60 17.71 -7.68
C GLU A 37 3.43 16.90 -8.25
N GLU A 38 2.69 16.18 -7.41
CA GLU A 38 1.52 15.39 -7.78
C GLU A 38 0.20 16.07 -7.40
N CYS A 39 0.26 17.23 -6.75
CA CYS A 39 -0.94 18.01 -6.45
C CYS A 39 -1.38 18.83 -7.67
N GLU A 40 -2.69 18.88 -7.92
CA GLU A 40 -3.27 19.69 -8.99
C GLU A 40 -4.36 20.59 -8.44
N LEU A 41 -4.24 21.90 -8.69
CA LEU A 41 -5.27 22.87 -8.35
C LEU A 41 -5.98 23.33 -9.62
N CYS A 42 -7.30 23.13 -9.69
CA CYS A 42 -8.13 23.56 -10.80
C CYS A 42 -9.29 24.44 -10.31
N ASP A 43 -9.55 25.54 -11.00
CA ASP A 43 -10.72 26.37 -10.75
C ASP A 43 -11.88 25.99 -11.67
N CYS A 44 -13.08 25.96 -11.10
CA CYS A 44 -14.32 25.68 -11.79
C CYS A 44 -15.40 26.74 -11.43
N GLU A 45 -16.65 26.51 -11.82
CA GLU A 45 -17.76 27.42 -11.49
C GLU A 45 -18.08 27.40 -9.99
N GLY A 46 -18.14 26.21 -9.38
CA GLY A 46 -18.47 26.03 -7.95
C GLY A 46 -17.36 26.44 -6.98
N GLY A 47 -16.11 26.57 -7.45
CA GLY A 47 -14.97 26.89 -6.60
C GLY A 47 -13.66 26.38 -7.16
N SER A 48 -12.81 25.87 -6.28
CA SER A 48 -11.54 25.24 -6.61
C SER A 48 -11.58 23.77 -6.21
N ILE A 49 -10.89 22.95 -7.01
CA ILE A 49 -10.70 21.51 -6.82
C ILE A 49 -9.20 21.31 -6.64
N LEU A 50 -8.79 20.79 -5.49
CA LEU A 50 -7.41 20.43 -5.18
C LEU A 50 -7.31 18.90 -5.14
N SER A 51 -6.69 18.32 -6.15
CA SER A 51 -6.39 16.89 -6.20
C SER A 51 -5.05 16.63 -5.53
N PHE A 52 -4.94 15.54 -4.77
CA PHE A 52 -3.72 15.13 -4.08
C PHE A 52 -3.14 13.85 -4.67
N ASN A 53 -1.90 13.54 -4.28
CA ASN A 53 -1.32 12.23 -4.50
C ASN A 53 -2.14 11.13 -3.82
N GLU A 54 -2.08 9.91 -4.35
CA GLU A 54 -2.91 8.79 -3.90
C GLU A 54 -2.69 8.41 -2.42
N TYR A 55 -1.48 8.62 -1.90
CA TYR A 55 -1.13 8.32 -0.51
C TYR A 55 -1.33 9.47 0.47
N CYS A 56 -1.90 10.58 0.01
CA CYS A 56 -2.26 11.66 0.90
C CYS A 56 -3.22 11.14 1.98
N TYR A 57 -2.87 11.36 3.24
CA TYR A 57 -3.74 11.09 4.40
C TYR A 57 -4.82 12.17 4.48
N ALA A 58 -5.77 12.13 3.55
CA ALA A 58 -6.86 13.10 3.43
C ALA A 58 -8.03 12.76 4.37
N ASP A 59 -7.72 12.49 5.64
CA ASP A 59 -8.70 12.11 6.66
C ASP A 59 -9.50 13.31 7.23
N ASP A 60 -10.30 13.05 8.27
CA ASP A 60 -11.06 14.08 8.98
C ASP A 60 -10.16 15.20 9.54
N LYS A 61 -8.95 14.85 10.02
CA LYS A 61 -7.97 15.82 10.52
C LYS A 61 -7.47 16.71 9.40
N PHE A 62 -7.19 16.15 8.23
CA PHE A 62 -6.78 16.94 7.07
C PHE A 62 -7.87 17.94 6.65
N ALA A 63 -9.12 17.48 6.50
CA ALA A 63 -10.26 18.36 6.18
C ALA A 63 -10.41 19.48 7.22
N LYS A 64 -10.25 19.14 8.51
CA LYS A 64 -10.31 20.09 9.61
C LYS A 64 -9.23 21.17 9.51
N VAL A 65 -7.95 20.80 9.42
CA VAL A 65 -6.86 21.79 9.39
C VAL A 65 -6.89 22.63 8.12
N LEU A 66 -7.27 22.05 6.99
CA LEU A 66 -7.43 22.78 5.74
C LEU A 66 -8.54 23.84 5.86
N SER A 67 -9.68 23.49 6.47
CA SER A 67 -10.80 24.44 6.71
C SER A 67 -10.49 25.57 7.68
N GLN A 68 -9.43 25.47 8.49
CA GLN A 68 -8.99 26.55 9.38
C GLN A 68 -8.20 27.62 8.63
N LYS A 69 -7.61 27.24 7.49
CA LYS A 69 -6.74 28.10 6.68
C LYS A 69 -7.49 28.70 5.49
N LEU A 70 -8.48 27.97 4.95
CA LEU A 70 -9.30 28.41 3.82
C LEU A 70 -10.57 29.15 4.23
N GLU A 71 -11.05 30.01 3.33
CA GLU A 71 -12.31 30.71 3.44
C GLU A 71 -13.49 29.75 3.18
N GLY A 72 -14.40 29.66 4.15
CA GLY A 72 -15.68 28.97 3.96
C GLY A 72 -15.63 27.45 4.19
N PRO A 73 -16.63 26.70 3.68
CA PRO A 73 -16.67 25.26 3.81
C PRO A 73 -15.64 24.58 2.90
N VAL A 74 -14.96 23.57 3.46
CA VAL A 74 -14.02 22.68 2.77
C VAL A 74 -14.55 21.26 2.90
N MET A 75 -14.71 20.58 1.76
CA MET A 75 -15.05 19.17 1.70
C MET A 75 -13.85 18.39 1.18
N VAL A 76 -13.49 17.32 1.87
CA VAL A 76 -12.49 16.35 1.39
C VAL A 76 -13.23 15.06 1.09
N CYS A 77 -13.07 14.54 -0.13
CA CYS A 77 -13.65 13.28 -0.57
C CYS A 77 -12.53 12.27 -0.87
N SER A 78 -12.78 11.01 -0.53
CA SER A 78 -11.82 9.93 -0.75
C SER A 78 -12.49 8.69 -1.35
N ILE A 79 -11.79 8.02 -2.27
CA ILE A 79 -12.07 6.65 -2.71
C ILE A 79 -11.01 5.74 -2.08
N TYR A 80 -11.44 4.62 -1.51
CA TYR A 80 -10.54 3.62 -0.93
C TYR A 80 -10.62 2.31 -1.70
N ASP A 81 -9.51 1.92 -2.32
CA ASP A 81 -9.35 0.65 -3.05
C ASP A 81 -10.46 0.41 -4.09
N ASP A 82 -10.99 1.48 -4.70
CA ASP A 82 -12.17 1.45 -5.59
C ASP A 82 -13.44 0.80 -4.98
N SER A 83 -13.47 0.64 -3.65
CA SER A 83 -14.42 -0.21 -2.92
C SER A 83 -15.53 0.56 -2.22
N PHE A 84 -15.29 1.83 -1.88
CA PHE A 84 -16.28 2.76 -1.35
C PHE A 84 -15.76 4.20 -1.46
N TRP A 85 -16.63 5.17 -1.20
CA TRP A 85 -16.21 6.57 -1.10
C TRP A 85 -16.83 7.24 0.12
N ASP A 86 -16.15 8.26 0.64
CA ASP A 86 -16.59 9.05 1.78
C ASP A 86 -16.30 10.54 1.56
N TYR A 87 -16.81 11.37 2.47
CA TYR A 87 -16.36 12.74 2.64
C TYR A 87 -16.42 13.24 4.07
N TYR A 88 -15.60 14.25 4.35
CA TYR A 88 -15.65 15.09 5.54
C TYR A 88 -15.86 16.56 5.14
N LEU A 89 -16.86 17.22 5.73
CA LEU A 89 -17.14 18.63 5.50
C LEU A 89 -16.83 19.44 6.77
N TYR A 90 -15.92 20.40 6.63
CA TYR A 90 -15.49 21.26 7.71
C TYR A 90 -15.57 22.75 7.35
N LYS A 91 -15.74 23.60 8.35
CA LYS A 91 -15.69 25.06 8.21
C LYS A 91 -15.07 25.67 9.45
N ASN A 92 -13.98 26.42 9.29
CA ASN A 92 -13.22 27.02 10.40
C ASN A 92 -12.83 26.00 11.48
N GLY A 93 -12.50 24.76 11.09
CA GLY A 93 -12.13 23.67 11.99
C GLY A 93 -13.28 22.97 12.73
N MET A 94 -14.54 23.31 12.43
CA MET A 94 -15.73 22.64 12.95
C MET A 94 -16.32 21.69 11.90
N GLU A 95 -16.58 20.45 12.29
CA GLU A 95 -17.28 19.47 11.46
C GLU A 95 -18.72 19.94 11.23
N LEU A 96 -19.13 20.00 9.97
CA LEU A 96 -20.48 20.33 9.57
C LEU A 96 -21.27 19.09 9.17
N ASP A 97 -20.61 18.16 8.47
CA ASP A 97 -21.24 16.97 7.91
C ASP A 97 -20.17 15.90 7.59
N LYS A 98 -20.61 14.65 7.50
CA LYS A 98 -19.79 13.54 7.02
C LYS A 98 -20.67 12.46 6.39
N PHE A 99 -20.08 11.69 5.50
CA PHE A 99 -20.78 10.61 4.81
C PHE A 99 -19.81 9.51 4.43
N SER A 100 -20.27 8.27 4.44
CA SER A 100 -19.59 7.14 3.82
C SER A 100 -20.63 6.24 3.18
N THR A 101 -20.33 5.69 2.00
CA THR A 101 -21.21 4.68 1.40
C THR A 101 -21.19 3.37 2.17
N VAL A 102 -20.12 3.08 2.91
CA VAL A 102 -19.95 1.88 3.75
C VAL A 102 -19.33 2.28 5.11
N PRO A 103 -20.15 2.77 6.07
CA PRO A 103 -19.66 3.32 7.34
C PRO A 103 -18.88 2.35 8.24
N ASP A 104 -19.15 1.05 8.15
CA ASP A 104 -18.52 -0.01 8.96
C ASP A 104 -17.37 -0.73 8.22
N CYS A 105 -16.89 -0.17 7.11
CA CYS A 105 -15.85 -0.78 6.27
C CYS A 105 -14.54 -1.08 7.02
N PHE A 106 -14.14 -0.20 7.95
CA PHE A 106 -12.90 -0.36 8.70
C PHE A 106 -13.09 -1.16 9.99
N GLU A 107 -14.15 -0.85 10.74
CA GLU A 107 -14.50 -1.50 12.00
C GLU A 107 -16.04 -1.51 12.16
N PRO A 108 -16.60 -2.52 12.84
CA PRO A 108 -18.02 -2.53 13.16
C PRO A 108 -18.41 -1.30 14.00
N ILE A 109 -19.33 -0.49 13.50
CA ILE A 109 -19.90 0.64 14.23
C ILE A 109 -21.28 0.30 14.79
N ALA A 110 -21.64 0.91 15.93
CA ALA A 110 -22.94 0.72 16.55
C ALA A 110 -24.06 1.31 15.67
N GLU A 111 -25.25 0.70 15.66
CA GLU A 111 -26.37 1.12 14.79
C GLU A 111 -26.75 2.60 15.00
N GLU A 112 -26.59 3.11 16.23
CA GLU A 112 -26.84 4.51 16.57
C GLU A 112 -25.84 5.49 15.95
N GLU A 113 -24.65 5.03 15.56
CA GLU A 113 -23.61 5.85 14.92
C GLU A 113 -23.78 5.91 13.40
N TRP A 114 -24.48 4.94 12.79
CA TRP A 114 -24.75 4.92 11.34
C TRP A 114 -25.43 6.19 10.86
N ASP A 115 -26.36 6.73 11.65
CA ASP A 115 -27.10 7.95 11.28
C ASP A 115 -26.18 9.18 11.14
N GLN A 116 -25.01 9.19 11.78
CA GLN A 116 -24.02 10.26 11.64
C GLN A 116 -23.29 10.23 10.29
N TRP A 117 -23.33 9.10 9.58
CA TRP A 117 -22.65 8.90 8.29
C TRP A 117 -23.58 9.05 7.09
N ARG A 118 -24.83 9.51 7.29
CA ARG A 118 -25.81 9.64 6.21
C ARG A 118 -25.60 10.83 5.29
N GLY A 119 -24.80 11.81 5.71
CA GLY A 119 -24.72 13.10 5.05
C GLY A 119 -26.03 13.90 5.12
N ASN A 120 -25.97 15.18 4.79
CA ASN A 120 -27.09 16.10 4.89
C ASN A 120 -27.24 16.95 3.61
N ALA A 121 -27.99 16.44 2.64
CA ALA A 121 -28.23 17.11 1.35
C ALA A 121 -28.75 18.56 1.49
N ALA A 122 -29.57 18.86 2.50
CA ALA A 122 -30.10 20.21 2.72
C ALA A 122 -29.03 21.18 3.24
N LEU A 123 -28.14 20.70 4.12
CA LEU A 123 -26.97 21.44 4.58
C LEU A 123 -26.01 21.71 3.42
N LEU A 124 -25.66 20.68 2.65
CA LEU A 124 -24.79 20.80 1.48
C LEU A 124 -25.36 21.80 0.45
N ALA A 125 -26.64 21.68 0.12
CA ALA A 125 -27.32 22.60 -0.78
C ALA A 125 -27.24 24.06 -0.31
N ARG A 126 -27.33 24.30 1.00
CA ARG A 126 -27.18 25.65 1.58
C ARG A 126 -25.74 26.15 1.52
N GLU A 127 -24.77 25.32 1.85
CA GLU A 127 -23.36 25.73 1.88
C GLU A 127 -22.79 25.94 0.46
N PHE A 128 -23.15 25.09 -0.51
CA PHE A 128 -22.62 25.12 -1.87
C PHE A 128 -23.55 25.79 -2.92
N GLY A 129 -24.82 26.04 -2.59
CA GLY A 129 -25.74 26.74 -3.48
C GLY A 129 -26.31 25.88 -4.60
N CYS A 130 -26.50 24.57 -4.36
CA CYS A 130 -26.94 23.58 -5.32
C CYS A 130 -28.29 22.93 -4.93
N SER A 131 -28.74 21.93 -5.70
CA SER A 131 -30.03 21.26 -5.46
C SER A 131 -29.90 20.11 -4.46
N ALA A 132 -30.60 20.22 -3.32
CA ALA A 132 -30.67 19.13 -2.34
C ALA A 132 -31.24 17.83 -2.94
N GLU A 133 -32.18 17.93 -3.87
CA GLU A 133 -32.76 16.76 -4.56
C GLU A 133 -31.70 16.04 -5.40
N SER A 134 -30.85 16.79 -6.11
CA SER A 134 -29.75 16.20 -6.89
C SER A 134 -28.76 15.49 -5.98
N LEU A 135 -28.35 16.11 -4.88
CA LEU A 135 -27.40 15.52 -3.93
C LEU A 135 -27.95 14.26 -3.24
N SER A 136 -29.25 14.24 -2.91
CA SER A 136 -29.87 13.10 -2.22
C SER A 136 -29.78 11.78 -2.98
N LYS A 137 -29.55 11.81 -4.29
CA LYS A 137 -29.38 10.62 -5.14
C LYS A 137 -28.05 9.91 -4.92
N HIS A 138 -27.06 10.61 -4.36
CA HIS A 138 -25.72 10.09 -4.12
C HIS A 138 -25.46 9.74 -2.64
N LEU A 139 -26.26 10.32 -1.72
CA LEU A 139 -26.11 10.12 -0.28
C LEU A 139 -26.94 8.92 0.20
N TYR A 140 -26.48 7.71 -0.14
CA TYR A 140 -27.10 6.46 0.30
C TYR A 140 -26.04 5.42 0.67
N PHE A 141 -26.37 4.56 1.62
CA PHE A 141 -25.51 3.43 1.98
C PHE A 141 -25.60 2.33 0.94
N TRP A 142 -24.44 1.78 0.58
CA TRP A 142 -24.36 0.61 -0.25
C TRP A 142 -24.76 -0.63 0.54
N LYS A 143 -25.27 -1.64 -0.18
CA LYS A 143 -25.59 -2.95 0.40
C LYS A 143 -24.61 -3.96 -0.18
N ASP A 144 -23.98 -4.76 0.68
CA ASP A 144 -23.18 -5.98 0.45
C ASP A 144 -22.61 -6.21 -0.98
N GLU A 145 -21.97 -5.19 -1.58
CA GLU A 145 -21.38 -5.15 -2.93
C GLU A 145 -22.36 -4.81 -4.08
N MET A 146 -22.26 -3.59 -4.64
CA MET A 146 -22.64 -3.18 -6.03
C MET A 146 -22.64 -1.64 -6.18
N GLY A 147 -21.65 -0.94 -5.63
CA GLY A 147 -21.53 0.51 -5.82
C GLY A 147 -20.34 0.87 -6.70
N ASP A 148 -20.46 1.93 -7.48
CA ASP A 148 -19.36 2.49 -8.27
C ASP A 148 -18.75 3.64 -7.47
N ALA A 149 -17.51 3.47 -6.99
CA ALA A 149 -16.88 4.47 -6.11
C ALA A 149 -16.69 5.82 -6.84
N TRP A 150 -16.62 5.79 -8.16
CA TRP A 150 -16.54 6.98 -9.00
C TRP A 150 -17.85 7.78 -9.09
N GLU A 151 -18.96 7.31 -8.48
CA GLU A 151 -20.16 8.14 -8.25
C GLU A 151 -19.85 9.40 -7.45
N VAL A 152 -18.74 9.43 -6.68
CA VAL A 152 -18.24 10.65 -6.03
C VAL A 152 -17.98 11.77 -7.03
N VAL A 153 -17.57 11.48 -8.26
CA VAL A 153 -17.34 12.50 -9.30
C VAL A 153 -18.68 13.10 -9.72
N ASP A 154 -19.71 12.28 -9.91
CA ASP A 154 -21.06 12.73 -10.25
C ASP A 154 -21.65 13.58 -9.09
N PHE A 155 -21.37 13.19 -7.85
CA PHE A 155 -21.74 13.95 -6.65
C PHE A 155 -21.04 15.32 -6.59
N LEU A 156 -19.73 15.38 -6.88
CA LEU A 156 -18.97 16.63 -6.94
C LEU A 156 -19.47 17.54 -8.07
N GLU A 157 -19.81 16.97 -9.24
CA GLU A 157 -20.47 17.73 -10.31
C GLU A 157 -21.83 18.29 -9.88
N ALA A 158 -22.63 17.51 -9.13
CA ALA A 158 -23.91 17.97 -8.59
C ALA A 158 -23.74 19.09 -7.53
N LEU A 159 -22.59 19.16 -6.86
CA LEU A 159 -22.19 20.27 -5.99
C LEU A 159 -21.72 21.51 -6.76
N GLY A 160 -21.44 21.38 -8.07
CA GLY A 160 -20.93 22.46 -8.93
C GLY A 160 -19.43 22.39 -9.21
N PHE A 161 -18.75 21.32 -8.78
CA PHE A 161 -17.32 21.10 -8.97
C PHE A 161 -17.07 20.20 -10.19
N LYS A 162 -17.14 20.81 -11.37
CA LYS A 162 -16.89 20.10 -12.63
C LYS A 162 -15.39 19.99 -12.90
N PHE A 163 -14.92 18.77 -13.11
CA PHE A 163 -13.53 18.50 -13.50
C PHE A 163 -13.26 18.98 -14.94
N PRO A 164 -12.06 19.50 -15.24
CA PRO A 164 -11.71 19.92 -16.59
C PRO A 164 -11.68 18.71 -17.55
N ASP A 165 -12.05 18.93 -18.81
CA ASP A 165 -11.86 17.93 -19.86
C ASP A 165 -10.36 17.78 -20.12
N PHE A 166 -9.79 16.60 -19.86
CA PHE A 166 -8.42 16.26 -20.24
C PHE A 166 -8.42 15.85 -21.73
N ASP A 167 -7.56 16.49 -22.53
CA ASP A 167 -7.41 16.21 -23.97
C ASP A 167 -6.57 14.94 -24.16
N ASP A 168 -7.22 13.87 -24.58
CA ASP A 168 -6.70 12.50 -24.76
C ASP A 168 -6.14 12.29 -26.18
N THR A 169 -5.44 13.29 -26.74
CA THR A 169 -4.88 13.23 -28.12
C THR A 169 -3.46 12.67 -28.21
N THR A 170 -2.84 12.35 -27.07
CA THR A 170 -1.64 11.52 -27.03
C THR A 170 -2.06 10.16 -26.50
N TRP A 171 -1.69 9.08 -27.19
CA TRP A 171 -1.76 7.65 -26.82
C TRP A 171 -2.60 6.82 -27.80
N GLU A 172 -1.91 6.39 -28.87
CA GLU A 172 -2.26 5.18 -29.60
C GLU A 172 -2.11 3.97 -28.67
N ASP A 173 -3.09 3.07 -28.72
CA ASP A 173 -3.17 1.80 -28.00
C ASP A 173 -1.86 0.98 -28.14
N SER A 174 -0.98 1.03 -27.14
CA SER A 174 0.18 0.14 -27.03
C SER A 174 -0.08 -1.10 -26.17
N ASP A 175 -1.34 -1.34 -25.77
CA ASP A 175 -1.74 -2.49 -24.96
C ASP A 175 -2.09 -3.74 -25.81
N ASP A 176 -2.15 -3.63 -27.15
CA ASP A 176 -2.53 -4.73 -28.06
C ASP A 176 -1.42 -5.77 -28.37
N GLU A 177 -0.16 -5.57 -27.94
CA GLU A 177 0.93 -6.52 -28.23
C GLU A 177 1.15 -7.61 -27.16
N LEU A 178 0.51 -7.54 -25.99
CA LEU A 178 0.75 -8.53 -24.91
C LEU A 178 -0.31 -9.65 -24.80
N GLU A 179 -1.40 -9.59 -25.57
CA GLU A 179 -2.42 -10.65 -25.58
C GLU A 179 -2.12 -11.83 -26.54
N ASN A 180 -1.05 -11.77 -27.36
CA ASN A 180 -0.74 -12.82 -28.34
C ASN A 180 0.24 -13.92 -27.89
N LEU A 181 0.48 -14.08 -26.59
CA LEU A 181 1.27 -15.20 -26.04
C LEU A 181 0.48 -15.99 -24.99
N ASN A 182 -0.72 -16.46 -25.32
CA ASN A 182 -1.35 -17.59 -24.61
C ASN A 182 -2.48 -18.21 -25.45
N ASP A 183 -2.15 -18.74 -26.62
CA ASP A 183 -2.94 -19.82 -27.21
C ASP A 183 -2.24 -21.17 -27.01
N SER A 184 -2.61 -21.83 -25.92
CA SER A 184 -2.75 -23.30 -25.94
C SER A 184 -3.74 -23.72 -24.86
N SER A 185 -5.00 -23.59 -25.24
CA SER A 185 -6.11 -24.47 -24.89
C SER A 185 -5.84 -25.57 -23.84
N ARG A 186 -6.54 -25.47 -22.71
CA ARG A 186 -7.26 -26.59 -22.08
C ARG A 186 -8.37 -26.06 -21.18
N THR A 187 -9.55 -25.94 -21.79
CA THR A 187 -10.84 -25.94 -21.10
C THR A 187 -10.97 -27.19 -20.24
N ILE A 188 -11.47 -27.04 -19.00
CA ILE A 188 -12.69 -27.72 -18.48
C ILE A 188 -12.93 -27.34 -17.00
N ARG A 189 -14.04 -26.61 -16.82
CA ARG A 189 -15.08 -26.64 -15.77
C ARG A 189 -14.75 -26.36 -14.30
N GLU A 190 -15.30 -25.22 -13.88
CA GLU A 190 -15.83 -24.93 -12.56
C GLU A 190 -16.69 -26.09 -11.99
N VAL A 191 -16.33 -26.53 -10.79
CA VAL A 191 -17.26 -27.03 -9.76
C VAL A 191 -16.64 -26.69 -8.40
N TYR A 192 -17.21 -25.74 -7.66
CA TYR A 192 -16.97 -25.63 -6.22
C TYR A 192 -17.65 -26.81 -5.51
N PRO A 193 -16.96 -27.44 -4.56
CA PRO A 193 -17.59 -27.61 -3.27
C PRO A 193 -16.68 -27.19 -2.11
N SER A 194 -17.38 -26.71 -1.09
CA SER A 194 -16.96 -26.35 0.25
C SER A 194 -15.96 -27.30 0.92
N ASN A 195 -15.13 -26.70 1.77
CA ASN A 195 -14.44 -27.30 2.92
C ASN A 195 -13.77 -28.66 2.69
N GLN A 196 -12.51 -28.64 2.24
CA GLN A 196 -11.55 -29.68 2.61
C GLN A 196 -10.10 -29.21 2.38
N VAL A 197 -9.39 -29.05 3.50
CA VAL A 197 -7.93 -28.97 3.55
C VAL A 197 -7.37 -30.26 2.94
N ARG A 198 -6.70 -30.16 1.79
CA ARG A 198 -5.96 -31.30 1.22
C ARG A 198 -4.59 -31.38 1.90
N PHE A 199 -4.46 -32.32 2.83
CA PHE A 199 -3.17 -32.82 3.29
C PHE A 199 -2.47 -33.56 2.14
N TYR A 200 -1.35 -33.02 1.65
CA TYR A 200 -0.41 -33.72 0.77
C TYR A 200 0.69 -34.30 1.66
N ASN A 201 0.56 -35.55 2.13
CA ASN A 201 1.50 -36.08 3.13
C ASN A 201 2.06 -37.50 2.89
N ASP A 202 2.05 -38.04 1.67
CA ASP A 202 2.46 -39.45 1.46
C ASP A 202 3.59 -39.71 0.44
N TYR A 203 4.38 -38.71 0.00
CA TYR A 203 5.42 -38.97 -1.03
C TYR A 203 6.82 -38.37 -0.86
N PHE A 204 7.18 -37.71 0.26
CA PHE A 204 8.38 -36.85 0.25
C PHE A 204 9.58 -37.27 1.12
N HIS A 205 9.58 -38.47 1.73
CA HIS A 205 10.75 -38.88 2.53
C HIS A 205 12.03 -39.15 1.69
N ASP A 206 11.89 -39.61 0.44
CA ASP A 206 13.03 -39.80 -0.50
C ASP A 206 13.49 -38.49 -1.19
N ASP A 207 12.74 -37.40 -1.01
CA ASP A 207 13.00 -36.11 -1.66
C ASP A 207 13.81 -35.14 -0.79
N TYR A 208 13.99 -35.39 0.51
CA TYR A 208 14.81 -34.51 1.36
C TYR A 208 16.30 -34.54 1.00
N GLU A 209 16.90 -35.72 0.78
CA GLU A 209 18.29 -35.83 0.34
C GLU A 209 18.49 -35.31 -1.09
N ASN A 210 17.51 -35.53 -1.98
CA ASN A 210 17.54 -35.00 -3.34
C ASN A 210 17.33 -33.49 -3.39
N PHE A 211 16.55 -32.93 -2.45
CA PHE A 211 16.31 -31.50 -2.31
C PHE A 211 17.48 -30.78 -1.62
N GLN A 212 18.10 -31.38 -0.61
CA GLN A 212 19.40 -30.94 -0.07
C GLN A 212 20.45 -30.94 -1.19
N LYS A 213 20.54 -31.99 -2.02
CA LYS A 213 21.37 -31.99 -3.24
C LYS A 213 20.94 -30.94 -4.26
N TYR A 214 19.66 -30.62 -4.40
CA TYR A 214 19.16 -29.58 -5.29
C TYR A 214 19.57 -28.18 -4.82
N LEU A 215 19.41 -27.89 -3.52
CA LEU A 215 19.88 -26.67 -2.87
C LEU A 215 21.40 -26.60 -2.85
N GLU A 216 22.13 -27.70 -2.64
CA GLU A 216 23.59 -27.77 -2.78
C GLU A 216 24.03 -27.54 -4.23
N ASN A 217 23.35 -28.13 -5.22
CA ASN A 217 23.67 -27.97 -6.63
C ASN A 217 23.32 -26.58 -7.17
N LYS A 218 22.27 -25.93 -6.63
CA LYS A 218 21.95 -24.53 -6.93
C LYS A 218 22.75 -23.53 -6.08
N SER A 219 23.08 -23.85 -4.82
CA SER A 219 24.00 -23.05 -3.98
C SER A 219 25.40 -23.01 -4.57
N LYS A 220 25.83 -24.09 -5.24
CA LYS A 220 26.98 -24.16 -6.15
C LYS A 220 26.80 -23.39 -7.49
N ALA A 221 25.96 -22.35 -7.52
CA ALA A 221 26.19 -21.26 -8.46
C ALA A 221 27.59 -20.69 -8.14
N LYS A 222 28.47 -20.72 -9.14
CA LYS A 222 29.94 -20.71 -9.01
C LYS A 222 30.57 -19.48 -8.35
N ASN A 223 29.81 -18.46 -7.95
CA ASN A 223 30.33 -17.28 -7.27
C ASN A 223 29.51 -17.00 -5.99
N PRO A 224 30.16 -16.80 -4.83
CA PRO A 224 29.50 -16.21 -3.67
C PRO A 224 28.99 -14.81 -4.06
N ILE A 225 27.76 -14.48 -3.63
CA ILE A 225 27.21 -13.13 -3.80
C ILE A 225 27.83 -12.25 -2.72
N ASP A 226 28.50 -11.19 -3.15
CA ASP A 226 28.90 -10.10 -2.25
C ASP A 226 27.82 -9.05 -2.32
N LEU A 227 27.04 -8.91 -1.24
CA LEU A 227 25.89 -8.02 -1.21
C LEU A 227 26.28 -6.59 -1.64
N VAL A 228 27.43 -6.07 -1.17
CA VAL A 228 27.86 -4.69 -1.42
C VAL A 228 28.33 -4.50 -2.87
N ALA A 229 28.88 -5.54 -3.49
CA ALA A 229 29.37 -5.47 -4.86
C ALA A 229 28.27 -5.78 -5.90
N ASP A 230 27.35 -6.70 -5.58
CA ASP A 230 26.43 -7.30 -6.53
C ASP A 230 25.01 -6.72 -6.44
N VAL A 231 24.61 -6.10 -5.33
CA VAL A 231 23.27 -5.50 -5.16
C VAL A 231 23.31 -4.00 -5.40
N LYS A 232 22.31 -3.52 -6.14
CA LYS A 232 22.05 -2.10 -6.35
C LYS A 232 20.60 -1.80 -6.03
N VAL A 233 20.39 -0.66 -5.37
CA VAL A 233 19.07 -0.12 -5.08
C VAL A 233 18.80 0.99 -6.09
N ASP A 234 17.64 0.91 -6.75
CA ASP A 234 17.19 2.00 -7.59
C ASP A 234 16.66 3.13 -6.71
N MET A 235 17.38 4.24 -6.72
CA MET A 235 17.10 5.38 -5.84
C MET A 235 15.83 6.13 -6.26
N GLU A 236 15.31 5.91 -7.47
CA GLU A 236 14.06 6.51 -7.93
C GLU A 236 12.85 6.04 -7.11
N PHE A 237 12.90 4.81 -6.60
CA PHE A 237 11.78 4.23 -5.85
C PHE A 237 11.93 4.32 -4.35
N VAL A 238 13.13 4.56 -3.81
CA VAL A 238 13.33 4.64 -2.36
C VAL A 238 12.51 5.81 -1.81
N VAL A 239 11.87 5.63 -0.65
CA VAL A 239 11.16 6.69 0.08
C VAL A 239 11.89 7.00 1.39
N TRP A 240 12.15 5.97 2.18
CA TRP A 240 12.89 6.09 3.43
C TRP A 240 13.65 4.80 3.73
N VAL A 241 14.70 4.95 4.54
CA VAL A 241 15.48 3.85 5.10
C VAL A 241 15.58 4.02 6.60
N ARG A 242 15.34 2.94 7.35
CA ARG A 242 15.41 2.92 8.80
C ARG A 242 16.39 1.87 9.28
N VAL A 243 17.14 2.18 10.32
CA VAL A 243 17.98 1.23 11.05
C VAL A 243 17.80 1.39 12.55
N CYS A 244 17.96 0.30 13.30
CA CYS A 244 17.99 0.32 14.76
C CYS A 244 19.37 -0.06 15.28
N GLU A 245 20.08 0.90 15.87
CA GLU A 245 21.37 0.70 16.55
C GLU A 245 21.15 0.93 18.04
N ASP A 246 21.48 -0.07 18.87
CA ASP A 246 21.35 0.00 20.35
C ASP A 246 19.95 0.45 20.85
N GLY A 247 18.88 0.05 20.15
CA GLY A 247 17.50 0.40 20.50
C GLY A 247 17.06 1.80 20.05
N ILE A 248 17.91 2.55 19.36
CA ILE A 248 17.60 3.86 18.81
C ILE A 248 17.30 3.72 17.32
N MET A 249 16.07 4.08 16.95
CA MET A 249 15.65 4.15 15.55
C MET A 249 16.21 5.40 14.88
N GLN A 250 16.89 5.20 13.75
CA GLN A 250 17.35 6.25 12.86
C GLN A 250 16.61 6.11 11.53
N GLN A 251 16.09 7.22 10.99
CA GLN A 251 15.41 7.28 9.71
C GLN A 251 16.12 8.26 8.78
N PHE A 252 16.29 7.85 7.52
CA PHE A 252 16.89 8.62 6.45
C PHE A 252 15.91 8.73 5.27
N SER A 253 15.87 9.89 4.64
CA SER A 253 15.11 10.16 3.42
C SER A 253 15.93 9.89 2.16
N THR A 254 15.26 9.83 1.01
CA THR A 254 15.81 9.50 -0.32
C THR A 254 17.06 10.31 -0.70
N ASN A 255 17.09 11.58 -0.33
CA ASN A 255 18.15 12.52 -0.71
C ASN A 255 19.40 12.44 0.17
N GLU A 256 19.35 11.64 1.25
CA GLU A 256 20.42 11.57 2.25
C GLU A 256 21.37 10.37 2.05
N LEU A 257 20.97 9.39 1.24
CA LEU A 257 21.71 8.13 1.06
C LEU A 257 21.96 7.81 -0.41
N THR A 258 23.10 7.16 -0.70
CA THR A 258 23.36 6.51 -1.99
C THR A 258 22.95 5.04 -1.95
N SER A 259 22.78 4.42 -3.13
CA SER A 259 22.55 2.97 -3.25
C SER A 259 23.58 2.17 -2.46
N GLU A 260 24.87 2.53 -2.54
CA GLU A 260 25.95 1.83 -1.82
C GLU A 260 25.78 1.95 -0.30
N GLN A 261 25.32 3.09 0.21
CA GLN A 261 25.09 3.28 1.64
C GLN A 261 23.90 2.44 2.13
N ILE A 262 22.81 2.35 1.36
CA ILE A 262 21.66 1.50 1.69
C ILE A 262 22.07 0.04 1.74
N VAL A 263 22.77 -0.44 0.72
CA VAL A 263 23.26 -1.83 0.67
C VAL A 263 24.29 -2.10 1.78
N GLN A 264 25.12 -1.12 2.12
CA GLN A 264 26.05 -1.21 3.24
C GLN A 264 25.30 -1.34 4.58
N MET A 265 24.22 -0.58 4.79
CA MET A 265 23.37 -0.70 5.99
C MET A 265 22.70 -2.08 6.07
N MET A 266 22.23 -2.62 4.95
CA MET A 266 21.72 -4.01 4.88
C MET A 266 22.80 -5.01 5.30
N ASN A 267 24.00 -4.89 4.72
CA ASN A 267 25.15 -5.74 5.01
C ASN A 267 25.56 -5.67 6.50
N GLU A 268 25.57 -4.47 7.07
CA GLU A 268 25.87 -4.22 8.47
C GLU A 268 24.81 -4.80 9.42
N THR A 269 23.54 -4.76 9.02
CA THR A 269 22.45 -5.43 9.75
C THR A 269 22.64 -6.93 9.78
N LEU A 270 22.95 -7.55 8.64
CA LEU A 270 23.23 -8.99 8.55
C LEU A 270 24.54 -9.40 9.26
N ASN A 271 25.43 -8.44 9.54
CA ASN A 271 26.63 -8.64 10.36
C ASN A 271 26.41 -8.30 11.84
N GLY A 272 25.20 -7.90 12.23
CA GLY A 272 24.80 -7.66 13.60
C GLY A 272 25.18 -6.31 14.19
N ARG A 273 25.50 -5.32 13.35
CA ARG A 273 25.65 -3.93 13.79
C ARG A 273 24.29 -3.33 14.15
N TYR A 274 23.30 -3.52 13.28
CA TYR A 274 21.93 -3.10 13.51
C TYR A 274 21.07 -4.31 13.85
N THR A 275 20.12 -4.12 14.77
CA THR A 275 19.12 -5.14 15.12
C THR A 275 17.94 -5.16 14.15
N TYR A 276 17.81 -4.10 13.35
CA TYR A 276 16.72 -3.89 12.42
C TYR A 276 17.18 -3.03 11.25
N PHE A 277 16.70 -3.36 10.06
CA PHE A 277 16.77 -2.54 8.87
C PHE A 277 15.44 -2.60 8.14
N ALA A 278 14.98 -1.46 7.62
CA ALA A 278 13.89 -1.41 6.66
C ALA A 278 14.15 -0.40 5.55
N ALA A 279 13.81 -0.77 4.32
CA ALA A 279 13.82 0.14 3.17
C ALA A 279 12.45 0.09 2.50
N ASP A 280 11.84 1.27 2.35
CA ASP A 280 10.51 1.45 1.77
C ASP A 280 10.62 2.03 0.37
N PHE A 281 9.80 1.48 -0.53
CA PHE A 281 9.82 1.77 -1.94
C PHE A 281 8.44 2.17 -2.43
N LEU A 282 8.35 3.23 -3.23
CA LEU A 282 7.13 3.67 -3.90
C LEU A 282 7.18 3.26 -5.37
N PHE A 283 6.30 2.35 -5.77
CA PHE A 283 6.15 1.91 -7.16
C PHE A 283 4.87 2.46 -7.77
N GLN A 284 4.81 2.56 -9.10
CA GLN A 284 3.58 2.87 -9.82
C GLN A 284 2.81 1.58 -10.15
N GLY A 285 1.54 1.50 -9.74
CA GLY A 285 0.66 0.40 -10.12
C GLY A 285 0.06 0.59 -11.50
N LYS A 286 -0.76 -0.37 -11.92
CA LYS A 286 -1.47 -0.28 -13.20
C LYS A 286 -2.48 0.88 -13.17
N GLY A 287 -2.41 1.74 -14.18
CA GLY A 287 -3.40 2.79 -14.38
C GLY A 287 -4.75 2.23 -14.80
N ILE A 288 -5.83 2.72 -14.19
CA ILE A 288 -7.20 2.49 -14.66
C ILE A 288 -7.71 3.72 -15.41
N TYR A 289 -8.36 3.52 -16.55
CA TYR A 289 -8.99 4.65 -17.26
C TYR A 289 -10.34 4.96 -16.63
N VAL A 290 -10.45 6.15 -16.02
CA VAL A 290 -11.68 6.61 -15.38
C VAL A 290 -12.45 7.46 -16.37
N LYS A 291 -13.52 6.90 -16.95
CA LYS A 291 -14.35 7.57 -17.95
C LYS A 291 -14.89 8.94 -17.48
N ARG A 292 -15.26 9.06 -16.20
CA ARG A 292 -15.79 10.30 -15.62
C ARG A 292 -14.76 11.42 -15.58
N LEU A 293 -13.49 11.07 -15.36
CA LEU A 293 -12.39 12.02 -15.34
C LEU A 293 -11.68 12.15 -16.70
N LYS A 294 -11.97 11.25 -17.65
CA LYS A 294 -11.29 11.13 -18.94
C LYS A 294 -9.76 11.09 -18.81
N LYS A 295 -9.27 10.41 -17.77
CA LYS A 295 -7.84 10.23 -17.51
C LYS A 295 -7.54 8.85 -16.94
N LYS A 296 -6.31 8.38 -17.18
CA LYS A 296 -5.76 7.23 -16.43
C LYS A 296 -5.41 7.69 -15.02
N VAL A 297 -5.97 7.01 -14.03
CA VAL A 297 -5.60 7.16 -12.61
C VAL A 297 -4.70 5.99 -12.25
N TYR A 298 -3.47 6.29 -11.87
CA TYR A 298 -2.47 5.30 -11.50
C TYR A 298 -2.45 5.14 -10.00
N SER A 299 -2.54 3.90 -9.53
CA SER A 299 -2.40 3.64 -8.10
C SER A 299 -0.97 3.29 -7.73
N PRO A 300 -0.15 4.21 -7.22
CA PRO A 300 1.17 3.85 -6.72
C PRO A 300 1.02 2.88 -5.53
N TYR A 301 2.10 2.28 -5.05
CA TYR A 301 2.09 1.41 -3.86
C TYR A 301 3.43 1.32 -3.16
N HIS A 302 3.35 1.25 -1.83
CA HIS A 302 4.50 1.07 -0.97
C HIS A 302 4.82 -0.40 -0.80
N SER A 303 6.05 -0.79 -1.10
CA SER A 303 6.59 -2.09 -0.68
C SER A 303 7.77 -1.89 0.24
N THR A 304 7.91 -2.73 1.25
CA THR A 304 8.97 -2.55 2.26
C THR A 304 9.76 -3.85 2.44
N LEU A 305 11.09 -3.75 2.31
CA LEU A 305 12.02 -4.79 2.73
C LEU A 305 12.33 -4.63 4.22
N VAL A 306 12.34 -5.73 4.97
CA VAL A 306 12.67 -5.76 6.40
C VAL A 306 13.70 -6.84 6.69
N LEU A 307 14.72 -6.47 7.46
CA LEU A 307 15.69 -7.38 8.03
C LEU A 307 15.66 -7.24 9.56
N HIS A 308 15.50 -8.36 10.25
CA HIS A 308 15.71 -8.44 11.70
C HIS A 308 16.99 -9.21 11.99
N GLN A 309 17.70 -8.76 13.03
CA GLN A 309 18.87 -9.45 13.55
C GLN A 309 18.88 -9.41 15.08
N GLY A 310 19.25 -10.54 15.70
CA GLY A 310 19.58 -10.57 17.12
C GLY A 310 20.09 -11.94 17.56
N LEU A 311 21.12 -11.95 18.42
CA LEU A 311 21.69 -13.17 19.02
C LEU A 311 22.09 -14.27 18.01
N GLY A 312 22.48 -13.88 16.78
CA GLY A 312 22.85 -14.82 15.71
C GLY A 312 21.66 -15.38 14.92
N ASN A 313 20.44 -14.95 15.23
CA ASN A 313 19.25 -15.21 14.44
C ASN A 313 19.00 -14.04 13.47
N PHE A 314 18.49 -14.36 12.28
CA PHE A 314 18.14 -13.39 11.24
C PHE A 314 16.77 -13.71 10.66
N ALA A 315 16.07 -12.69 10.19
CA ALA A 315 14.87 -12.86 9.37
C ALA A 315 14.85 -11.81 8.25
N CYS A 316 14.28 -12.19 7.11
CA CYS A 316 14.14 -11.35 5.94
C CYS A 316 12.69 -11.42 5.45
N LEU A 317 12.01 -10.28 5.42
CA LEU A 317 10.62 -10.17 5.02
C LEU A 317 10.47 -9.10 3.94
N PHE A 318 9.59 -9.33 2.98
CA PHE A 318 9.25 -8.35 1.96
C PHE A 318 7.74 -8.15 1.91
N PHE A 319 7.30 -6.95 2.25
CA PHE A 319 5.91 -6.54 2.25
C PHE A 319 5.61 -5.96 0.87
N ALA A 320 4.90 -6.71 0.04
CA ALA A 320 4.52 -6.27 -1.31
C ALA A 320 3.19 -5.51 -1.24
N GLY A 321 3.24 -4.22 -1.54
CA GLY A 321 2.07 -3.35 -1.44
C GLY A 321 1.00 -3.63 -2.50
N ASP A 322 1.41 -4.13 -3.67
CA ASP A 322 0.52 -4.40 -4.79
C ASP A 322 -0.44 -5.56 -4.54
N SER A 323 0.03 -6.57 -3.84
CA SER A 323 -0.75 -7.77 -3.52
C SER A 323 -1.19 -7.83 -2.07
N LEU A 324 -0.79 -6.85 -1.24
CA LEU A 324 -0.97 -6.87 0.21
C LEU A 324 -0.49 -8.20 0.84
N CYS A 325 0.56 -8.78 0.24
CA CYS A 325 1.18 -10.01 0.70
C CYS A 325 2.45 -9.67 1.48
N CYS A 326 2.73 -10.48 2.50
CA CYS A 326 4.07 -10.50 3.06
C CYS A 326 4.77 -11.79 2.67
N TYR A 327 5.94 -11.60 2.08
CA TYR A 327 6.84 -12.67 1.69
C TYR A 327 7.87 -12.89 2.78
N GLU A 328 7.90 -14.11 3.32
CA GLU A 328 8.84 -14.51 4.36
C GLU A 328 9.92 -15.37 3.72
N LEU A 329 11.19 -15.00 3.88
CA LEU A 329 12.26 -15.84 3.40
C LEU A 329 12.37 -17.11 4.26
N ILE A 330 12.37 -18.29 3.64
CA ILE A 330 12.36 -19.57 4.35
C ILE A 330 13.76 -19.85 4.90
N GLY A 331 13.90 -19.80 6.22
CA GLY A 331 15.13 -20.07 6.98
C GLY A 331 15.41 -21.55 7.20
N ASN A 332 14.36 -22.33 7.41
CA ASN A 332 14.45 -23.78 7.61
C ASN A 332 13.41 -24.52 6.76
N PHE A 333 13.85 -25.01 5.61
CA PHE A 333 13.00 -25.76 4.67
C PHE A 333 12.44 -27.05 5.25
N TYR A 334 13.19 -27.74 6.11
CA TYR A 334 12.68 -28.96 6.72
C TYR A 334 11.49 -28.64 7.62
N THR A 335 11.67 -27.71 8.54
CA THR A 335 10.60 -27.30 9.45
C THR A 335 9.41 -26.74 8.67
N TYR A 336 9.66 -25.93 7.64
CA TYR A 336 8.60 -25.32 6.82
C TYR A 336 7.71 -26.36 6.11
N TYR A 337 8.27 -27.46 5.60
CA TYR A 337 7.49 -28.46 4.86
C TYR A 337 6.94 -29.60 5.72
N TYR A 338 7.60 -29.92 6.84
CA TYR A 338 7.35 -31.19 7.54
C TYR A 338 6.85 -31.06 8.97
N VAL A 339 6.89 -29.86 9.57
CA VAL A 339 6.45 -29.65 10.96
C VAL A 339 5.09 -28.95 10.99
N ASP A 340 4.19 -29.42 11.85
CA ASP A 340 2.88 -28.80 12.03
C ASP A 340 3.03 -27.39 12.62
N ILE A 341 2.25 -26.43 12.13
CA ILE A 341 2.28 -25.03 12.59
C ILE A 341 2.10 -24.89 14.11
N LYS A 342 1.37 -25.82 14.75
CA LYS A 342 1.14 -25.82 16.21
C LYS A 342 2.35 -26.28 17.02
N GLU A 343 3.30 -26.94 16.37
CA GLU A 343 4.51 -27.48 16.98
C GLU A 343 5.74 -26.60 16.72
N LEU A 344 5.59 -25.55 15.90
CA LEU A 344 6.68 -24.64 15.57
C LEU A 344 7.22 -23.92 16.79
N GLN A 345 8.54 -23.96 16.94
CA GLN A 345 9.21 -23.16 17.94
C GLN A 345 9.23 -21.68 17.52
N MET A 346 8.93 -20.80 18.46
CA MET A 346 9.13 -19.35 18.30
C MET A 346 10.53 -18.97 18.78
N LEU A 347 11.27 -18.27 17.93
CA LEU A 347 12.63 -17.80 18.18
C LEU A 347 12.65 -16.27 18.24
N SER A 348 13.46 -15.72 19.17
CA SER A 348 13.70 -14.29 19.24
C SER A 348 14.68 -13.85 18.15
N VAL A 349 14.32 -12.80 17.43
CA VAL A 349 15.14 -12.15 16.40
C VAL A 349 15.05 -10.64 16.64
N GLY A 350 16.03 -10.09 17.34
CA GLY A 350 15.94 -8.70 17.82
C GLY A 350 14.76 -8.53 18.78
N ASN A 351 13.85 -7.61 18.47
CA ASN A 351 12.68 -7.31 19.30
C ASN A 351 11.42 -8.11 18.94
N VAL A 352 11.48 -8.97 17.91
CA VAL A 352 10.33 -9.76 17.46
C VAL A 352 10.49 -11.25 17.79
N MET A 353 9.37 -11.96 17.86
CA MET A 353 9.31 -13.41 18.02
C MET A 353 8.77 -14.01 16.71
N LEU A 354 9.58 -14.83 16.04
CA LEU A 354 9.26 -15.39 14.73
C LEU A 354 9.30 -16.92 14.76
N PRO A 355 8.49 -17.61 13.95
CA PRO A 355 8.54 -19.07 13.85
C PRO A 355 9.88 -19.51 13.27
N GLU A 356 10.43 -20.61 13.77
CA GLU A 356 11.73 -21.13 13.35
C GLU A 356 11.84 -21.44 11.84
N THR A 357 10.72 -21.54 11.13
CA THR A 357 10.64 -21.75 9.68
C THR A 357 11.25 -20.61 8.87
N ILE A 358 11.19 -19.38 9.38
CA ILE A 358 11.64 -18.16 8.69
C ILE A 358 12.90 -17.55 9.33
N VAL A 359 13.40 -18.18 10.39
CA VAL A 359 14.59 -17.73 11.12
C VAL A 359 15.82 -18.44 10.60
N PHE A 360 16.81 -17.64 10.19
CA PHE A 360 18.11 -18.10 9.77
C PHE A 360 19.08 -18.06 10.95
N GLN A 361 19.96 -19.05 11.03
CA GLN A 361 21.14 -19.04 11.92
C GLN A 361 22.44 -18.80 11.14
N GLU A 362 22.37 -18.86 9.80
CA GLU A 362 23.49 -18.59 8.90
C GLU A 362 23.05 -17.63 7.79
N ARG A 363 23.96 -16.73 7.40
CA ARG A 363 23.72 -15.65 6.44
C ARG A 363 23.64 -16.10 4.97
N THR A 364 24.23 -17.25 4.63
CA THR A 364 24.55 -17.67 3.24
C THR A 364 23.35 -17.73 2.28
N GLY A 365 22.12 -17.91 2.79
CA GLY A 365 20.89 -17.88 1.99
C GLY A 365 20.32 -16.49 1.72
N ILE A 366 20.55 -15.53 2.63
CA ILE A 366 19.92 -14.21 2.60
C ILE A 366 20.51 -13.34 1.49
N ASP A 367 21.84 -13.30 1.34
CA ASP A 367 22.51 -12.44 0.36
C ASP A 367 22.03 -12.72 -1.07
N ARG A 368 21.83 -14.01 -1.41
CA ARG A 368 21.31 -14.42 -2.71
C ARG A 368 19.85 -14.04 -2.89
N ALA A 369 19.03 -14.22 -1.88
CA ALA A 369 17.61 -13.87 -1.94
C ALA A 369 17.43 -12.36 -2.15
N LEU A 370 18.24 -11.55 -1.48
CA LEU A 370 18.27 -10.10 -1.65
C LEU A 370 18.73 -9.72 -3.07
N HIS A 371 19.83 -10.30 -3.58
CA HIS A 371 20.26 -10.04 -4.95
C HIS A 371 19.16 -10.37 -5.99
N MET A 372 18.43 -11.48 -5.81
CA MET A 372 17.30 -11.83 -6.69
C MET A 372 16.13 -10.86 -6.56
N LEU A 373 15.81 -10.43 -5.34
CA LEU A 373 14.75 -9.45 -5.07
C LEU A 373 15.05 -8.11 -5.76
N PHE A 374 16.23 -7.55 -5.53
CA PHE A 374 16.61 -6.24 -6.11
C PHE A 374 16.76 -6.27 -7.64
N SER A 375 17.04 -7.43 -8.22
CA SER A 375 17.05 -7.59 -9.69
C SER A 375 15.66 -7.40 -10.33
N HIS A 376 14.58 -7.56 -9.55
CA HIS A 376 13.20 -7.52 -10.02
C HIS A 376 12.27 -6.81 -9.03
N LEU A 377 12.76 -5.77 -8.35
CA LEU A 377 12.09 -5.17 -7.19
C LEU A 377 10.69 -4.63 -7.53
N GLU A 378 10.55 -3.92 -8.65
CA GLU A 378 9.27 -3.38 -9.15
C GLU A 378 8.22 -4.47 -9.43
N TYR A 379 8.66 -5.68 -9.78
CA TYR A 379 7.78 -6.83 -10.08
C TYR A 379 7.90 -7.92 -9.01
N ALA A 380 8.34 -7.57 -7.80
CA ALA A 380 8.72 -8.53 -6.77
C ALA A 380 7.62 -9.55 -6.49
N ASP A 381 6.36 -9.14 -6.36
CA ASP A 381 5.22 -10.03 -6.16
C ASP A 381 5.17 -11.19 -7.18
N LYS A 382 5.28 -10.86 -8.47
CA LYS A 382 5.23 -11.84 -9.57
C LYS A 382 6.35 -12.88 -9.48
N HIS A 383 7.53 -12.45 -9.01
CA HIS A 383 8.72 -13.29 -8.89
C HIS A 383 8.72 -14.09 -7.57
N LEU A 384 8.36 -13.47 -6.46
CA LEU A 384 8.34 -14.07 -5.13
C LEU A 384 7.24 -15.14 -5.02
N LYS A 385 6.05 -14.93 -5.60
CA LYS A 385 4.99 -15.97 -5.68
C LYS A 385 5.43 -17.27 -6.32
N LYS A 386 6.38 -17.19 -7.25
CA LYS A 386 6.91 -18.34 -7.99
C LYS A 386 8.21 -18.88 -7.40
N SER A 387 8.74 -18.21 -6.38
CA SER A 387 9.99 -18.59 -5.76
C SER A 387 9.77 -19.75 -4.80
N SER A 388 10.67 -20.73 -4.84
CA SER A 388 10.72 -21.78 -3.81
C SER A 388 11.45 -21.32 -2.55
N LEU A 389 11.99 -20.09 -2.51
CA LEU A 389 12.75 -19.56 -1.37
C LEU A 389 11.89 -18.75 -0.40
N TRP A 390 10.75 -18.25 -0.87
CA TRP A 390 9.88 -17.36 -0.12
C TRP A 390 8.54 -18.04 0.12
N SER A 391 8.06 -17.96 1.35
CA SER A 391 6.67 -18.25 1.67
C SER A 391 5.84 -16.99 1.46
N ALA A 392 4.63 -17.15 0.94
CA ALA A 392 3.69 -16.05 0.78
C ALA A 392 2.58 -16.18 1.83
N GLN A 393 2.53 -15.24 2.76
CA GLN A 393 1.41 -15.12 3.68
C GLN A 393 0.39 -14.17 3.05
N ASN A 394 -0.70 -14.75 2.57
CA ASN A 394 -1.88 -13.97 2.17
C ASN A 394 -2.51 -13.41 3.45
N VAL A 395 -2.45 -12.10 3.61
CA VAL A 395 -2.99 -11.41 4.79
C VAL A 395 -4.53 -11.23 4.69
N PHE A 396 -5.17 -12.02 3.82
CA PHE A 396 -6.61 -12.08 3.54
C PHE A 396 -7.24 -13.32 4.21
N PRO A 397 -8.38 -13.23 4.92
CA PRO A 397 -9.40 -12.19 4.82
C PRO A 397 -9.28 -11.08 5.87
N GLY A 398 -9.31 -9.82 5.40
CA GLY A 398 -9.25 -8.60 6.25
C GLY A 398 -8.47 -7.41 5.67
N GLY A 399 -8.01 -7.50 4.41
CA GLY A 399 -7.50 -6.36 3.64
C GLY A 399 -6.28 -5.65 4.24
N ARG A 400 -6.14 -4.35 3.92
CA ARG A 400 -5.02 -3.48 4.31
C ARG A 400 -4.86 -3.33 5.83
N ASN A 401 -5.92 -3.55 6.62
CA ASN A 401 -5.89 -3.49 8.08
C ASN A 401 -5.10 -4.64 8.70
N ASN A 402 -5.29 -5.87 8.22
CA ASN A 402 -4.46 -6.99 8.66
C ASN A 402 -3.01 -6.84 8.17
N TYR A 403 -2.82 -6.32 6.95
CA TYR A 403 -1.48 -6.03 6.41
C TYR A 403 -0.73 -5.01 7.28
N ASN A 404 -1.36 -3.88 7.62
CA ASN A 404 -0.77 -2.87 8.49
C ASN A 404 -0.63 -3.35 9.94
N ARG A 405 -1.56 -4.18 10.46
CA ARG A 405 -1.38 -4.85 11.76
C ARG A 405 -0.11 -5.69 11.76
N TRP A 406 0.11 -6.48 10.70
CA TRP A 406 1.31 -7.29 10.57
C TRP A 406 2.58 -6.45 10.45
N ARG A 407 2.52 -5.33 9.73
CA ARG A 407 3.61 -4.34 9.70
C ARG A 407 3.90 -3.80 11.10
N ARG A 408 2.89 -3.46 11.92
CA ARG A 408 3.09 -3.05 13.32
C ARG A 408 3.71 -4.15 14.18
N GLU A 409 3.16 -5.36 14.12
CA GLU A 409 3.66 -6.54 14.87
C GLU A 409 5.13 -6.85 14.55
N LEU A 410 5.57 -6.52 13.33
CA LEU A 410 6.93 -6.71 12.85
C LEU A 410 7.80 -5.43 12.92
N GLY A 411 7.32 -4.38 13.61
CA GLY A 411 8.11 -3.17 13.89
C GLY A 411 8.31 -2.22 12.71
N LEU A 412 7.53 -2.36 11.62
CA LEU A 412 7.56 -1.46 10.46
C LEU A 412 6.81 -0.14 10.70
N LEU A 413 5.77 -0.19 11.52
CA LEU A 413 4.93 0.95 11.87
C LEU A 413 5.04 1.16 13.36
N GLU A 414 5.19 2.42 13.79
CA GLU A 414 4.98 2.78 15.19
C GLU A 414 3.51 2.57 15.57
N ASP A 415 3.25 2.38 16.86
CA ASP A 415 1.90 2.13 17.41
C ASP A 415 0.92 3.29 17.14
#